data_AF-A0AAU4DY64-F1
#
_entry.id   AF-A0AAU4DY64-F1
#
_cell.length_a   1.000
_cell.length_b   1.000
_cell.length_c   1.000
_cell.angle_alpha   90.00
_cell.angle_beta   90.00
_cell.angle_gamma   90.00
#
_symmetry.space_group_name_H-M   'P 1'
#
loop_
_entity.id
_entity.type
_entity.pdbx_description
1 polymer ?
#
loop_
_entity_poly.entity_id
_entity_poly.type
_entity_poly.pdbx_seq_one_letter_code
_entity_poly.pdbx_strand_id
1 'polypeptide(L)'
;MDVREPALPVDPRLPGEPTLLEVGRTRVWLGRRGAVVWLPTRLLALRVGGRSLTGRGIPTFVVVMVVLWWSTKGIFHATDLPGSVAAEAALIALFFVLRWRSVQNREQLAERLAGTGAPLPFRVAAKRVGWWYLVSTAVTFLGGAALCAATFLTEPQFTWKHWYPPVVEVGLHTFALALGAGATALVLGRVLRAPVIAEDETSQRVDDLLRAEDPYRFAPCAVYAVLAVPVFVVDWATPGWLGWLASAYLVVAIGLQLTGWLITRRRYRRLPPGYYGR
;
A
#
# COMPACT_ATOMS: atom_id res chain seq x y z
N MET A 1 11.31 -23.03 44.87
CA MET A 1 10.71 -23.09 43.51
C MET A 1 11.65 -22.33 42.59
N ASP A 2 12.53 -23.05 41.90
CA ASP A 2 13.44 -22.42 40.94
C ASP A 2 12.64 -21.94 39.75
N VAL A 3 12.50 -20.62 39.65
CA VAL A 3 12.01 -19.95 38.45
C VAL A 3 13.09 -20.17 37.39
N ARG A 4 12.98 -21.25 36.61
CA ARG A 4 13.74 -21.42 35.37
C ARG A 4 13.54 -20.13 34.58
N GLU A 5 14.61 -19.36 34.39
CA GLU A 5 14.63 -18.28 33.41
C GLU A 5 14.11 -18.89 32.10
N PRO A 6 12.98 -18.40 31.56
CA PRO A 6 12.47 -18.92 30.30
C PRO A 6 13.53 -18.57 29.26
N ALA A 7 14.29 -19.58 28.82
CA ALA A 7 15.22 -19.47 27.72
C ALA A 7 14.51 -18.71 26.60
N LEU A 8 15.02 -17.52 26.25
CA LEU A 8 14.54 -16.77 25.09
C LEU A 8 14.59 -17.74 23.91
N PRO A 9 13.44 -18.23 23.40
CA PRO A 9 13.42 -19.31 22.41
C PRO A 9 13.58 -18.67 21.03
N VAL A 10 14.63 -17.88 20.90
CA VAL A 10 14.97 -17.16 19.69
C VAL A 10 16.43 -17.49 19.45
N ASP A 11 16.68 -18.67 18.89
CA ASP A 11 17.94 -18.84 18.18
C ASP A 11 17.76 -18.15 16.83
N PRO A 12 18.35 -16.95 16.62
CA PRO A 12 18.20 -16.21 15.36
C PRO A 12 18.82 -16.97 14.17
N ARG A 13 19.52 -18.08 14.41
CA ARG A 13 20.15 -18.92 13.39
C ARG A 13 19.21 -20.00 12.85
N LEU A 14 18.11 -20.31 13.53
CA LEU A 14 17.15 -21.29 13.06
C LEU A 14 16.20 -20.68 12.02
N PRO A 15 16.06 -21.29 10.82
CA PRO A 15 15.17 -20.78 9.79
C PRO A 15 13.73 -20.78 10.31
N GLY A 16 13.12 -19.59 10.33
CA GLY A 16 11.73 -19.38 10.76
C GLY A 16 11.56 -18.93 12.21
N GLU A 17 12.63 -18.71 12.98
CA GLU A 17 12.52 -18.02 14.27
C GLU A 17 12.47 -16.48 14.07
N PRO A 18 11.66 -15.75 14.86
CA PRO A 18 11.58 -14.31 14.78
C PRO A 18 12.86 -13.70 15.34
N THR A 19 13.48 -12.78 14.61
CA THR A 19 14.68 -12.08 15.09
C THR A 19 14.38 -11.23 16.34
N LEU A 20 15.38 -10.96 17.19
CA LEU A 20 15.22 -10.07 18.36
C LEU A 20 14.65 -8.70 17.99
N LEU A 21 14.98 -8.22 16.79
CA LEU A 21 14.47 -6.98 16.25
C LEU A 21 12.98 -7.08 15.88
N GLU A 22 12.54 -8.19 15.29
CA GLU A 22 11.12 -8.46 15.02
C GLU A 22 10.31 -8.57 16.31
N VAL A 23 10.86 -9.24 17.32
CA VAL A 23 10.27 -9.34 18.68
C VAL A 23 10.13 -7.96 19.30
N GLY A 24 11.21 -7.18 19.39
CA GLY A 24 11.21 -5.86 20.00
C GLY A 24 10.24 -4.89 19.31
N ARG A 25 10.15 -4.93 17.99
CA ARG A 25 9.21 -4.08 17.24
C ARG A 25 7.77 -4.53 17.36
N THR A 26 7.53 -5.83 17.47
CA THR A 26 6.20 -6.36 17.79
C THR A 26 5.75 -5.89 19.17
N ARG A 27 6.62 -5.92 20.18
CA ARG A 27 6.33 -5.34 21.51
C ARG A 27 5.97 -3.86 21.42
N VAL A 28 6.76 -3.05 20.70
CA VAL A 28 6.47 -1.63 20.51
C VAL A 28 5.13 -1.41 19.79
N TRP A 29 4.84 -2.22 18.77
CA TRP A 29 3.60 -2.14 18.01
C TRP A 29 2.37 -2.51 18.85
N LEU A 30 2.47 -3.56 19.68
CA LEU A 30 1.45 -3.99 20.64
C LEU A 30 1.25 -2.94 21.74
N GLY A 31 2.34 -2.43 22.32
CA GLY A 31 2.31 -1.41 23.36
C GLY A 31 1.64 -0.11 22.90
N ARG A 32 1.90 0.33 21.66
CA ARG A 32 1.21 1.48 21.05
C ARG A 32 -0.30 1.29 20.91
N ARG A 33 -0.78 0.04 20.95
CA ARG A 33 -2.20 -0.32 20.87
C ARG A 33 -2.78 -0.80 22.20
N GLY A 34 -2.04 -0.61 23.30
CA GLY A 34 -2.50 -0.89 24.66
C GLY A 34 -2.28 -2.32 25.14
N ALA A 35 -1.56 -3.17 24.37
CA ALA A 35 -1.19 -4.51 24.79
C ALA A 35 0.28 -4.51 25.24
N VAL A 36 0.53 -4.58 26.55
CA VAL A 36 1.87 -4.69 27.12
C VAL A 36 2.20 -6.18 27.24
N VAL A 37 3.24 -6.62 26.54
CA VAL A 37 3.64 -8.02 26.48
C VAL A 37 5.15 -8.09 26.63
N TRP A 38 5.64 -8.95 27.50
CA TRP A 38 7.06 -9.19 27.66
C TRP A 38 7.61 -10.03 26.51
N LEU A 39 6.92 -11.02 25.99
CA LEU A 39 7.35 -11.85 24.86
C LEU A 39 6.16 -12.17 23.95
N PRO A 40 6.02 -11.50 22.79
CA PRO A 40 4.99 -11.80 21.81
C PRO A 40 5.05 -13.25 21.34
N THR A 41 3.91 -13.83 20.96
CA THR A 41 3.90 -15.17 20.34
C THR A 41 4.74 -15.18 19.05
N ARG A 42 5.28 -16.35 18.71
CA ARG A 42 6.19 -16.52 17.56
C ARG A 42 5.57 -16.03 16.25
N LEU A 43 4.32 -16.41 15.98
CA LEU A 43 3.60 -15.97 14.79
C LEU A 43 3.36 -14.46 14.78
N LEU A 44 2.97 -13.87 15.91
CA LEU A 44 2.80 -12.41 16.01
C LEU A 44 4.11 -11.68 15.74
N ALA A 45 5.21 -12.17 16.31
CA ALA A 45 6.54 -11.59 16.12
C ALA A 45 6.97 -11.61 14.65
N LEU A 46 6.77 -12.73 13.94
CA LEU A 46 7.09 -12.84 12.51
C LEU A 46 6.23 -11.90 11.65
N ARG A 47 4.91 -11.87 11.90
CA ARG A 47 3.97 -11.12 11.06
C ARG A 47 4.03 -9.61 11.27
N VAL A 48 4.07 -9.17 12.53
CA VAL A 48 4.13 -7.75 12.89
C VAL A 48 5.55 -7.21 12.72
N GLY A 49 6.54 -7.99 13.15
CA GLY A 49 7.96 -7.64 13.04
C GLY A 49 8.41 -7.43 11.60
N GLY A 50 8.04 -8.34 10.68
CA GLY A 50 8.37 -8.19 9.25
C GLY A 50 7.81 -6.90 8.62
N ARG A 51 6.61 -6.48 9.02
CA ARG A 51 5.98 -5.23 8.54
C ARG A 51 6.65 -3.98 9.11
N SER A 52 7.18 -4.06 10.32
CA SER A 52 7.83 -2.93 10.97
C SER A 52 9.19 -2.56 10.35
N LEU A 53 9.89 -3.53 9.70
CA LEU A 53 11.11 -3.31 8.90
C LEU A 53 10.87 -2.43 7.69
N THR A 54 9.76 -2.68 7.02
CA THR A 54 9.26 -1.82 5.95
C THR A 54 8.59 -0.56 6.50
N GLY A 55 8.54 -0.35 7.81
CA GLY A 55 7.70 0.64 8.49
C GLY A 55 8.33 1.92 8.98
N ARG A 56 9.56 2.27 8.56
CA ARG A 56 10.07 3.63 8.79
C ARG A 56 9.20 4.62 8.03
N GLY A 57 8.18 5.12 8.71
CA GLY A 57 7.42 6.36 8.52
C GLY A 57 6.85 6.71 7.14
N ILE A 58 5.62 7.25 7.15
CA ILE A 58 5.13 8.21 6.14
C ILE A 58 6.24 9.18 5.67
N PRO A 59 7.11 9.75 6.52
CA PRO A 59 8.20 10.62 6.07
C PRO A 59 9.20 9.96 5.12
N THR A 60 9.64 8.72 5.33
CA THR A 60 10.59 8.08 4.41
C THR A 60 9.95 7.83 3.05
N PHE A 61 8.67 7.43 3.04
CA PHE A 61 7.91 7.32 1.80
C PHE A 61 7.82 8.66 1.08
N VAL A 62 7.42 9.73 1.77
CA VAL A 62 7.33 11.08 1.19
C VAL A 62 8.68 11.53 0.63
N VAL A 63 9.77 11.33 1.38
CA VAL A 63 11.13 11.66 0.91
C VAL A 63 11.49 10.88 -0.35
N VAL A 64 11.26 9.56 -0.38
CA VAL A 64 11.53 8.74 -1.57
C VAL A 64 10.69 9.22 -2.75
N MET A 65 9.40 9.51 -2.55
CA MET A 65 8.54 10.03 -3.62
C MET A 65 9.02 11.39 -4.13
N VAL A 66 9.39 12.31 -3.25
CA VAL A 66 9.90 13.64 -3.64
C VAL A 66 11.21 13.52 -4.41
N VAL A 67 12.12 12.64 -3.97
CA VAL A 67 13.39 12.40 -4.67
C VAL A 67 13.14 11.76 -6.04
N LEU A 68 12.25 10.78 -6.13
CA LEU A 68 11.87 10.16 -7.40
C LEU A 68 11.22 11.19 -8.32
N TRP A 69 10.23 11.94 -7.85
CA TRP A 69 9.59 13.02 -8.62
C TRP A 69 10.63 14.02 -9.16
N TRP A 70 11.49 14.56 -8.29
CA TRP A 70 12.50 15.55 -8.67
C TRP A 70 13.48 15.02 -9.71
N SER A 71 14.02 13.81 -9.50
CA SER A 71 14.98 13.19 -10.41
C SER A 71 14.33 12.83 -11.76
N THR A 72 13.14 12.25 -11.75
CA THR A 72 12.42 11.87 -12.98
C THR A 72 12.02 13.12 -13.76
N LYS A 73 11.45 14.14 -13.11
CA LYS A 73 11.11 15.40 -13.78
C LYS A 73 12.35 16.14 -14.29
N GLY A 74 13.43 16.18 -13.52
CA GLY A 74 14.68 16.82 -13.96
C GLY A 74 15.26 16.17 -15.22
N ILE A 75 15.35 14.84 -15.26
CA ILE A 75 15.89 14.10 -16.42
C ILE A 75 15.01 14.27 -17.65
N PHE A 76 13.70 14.05 -17.52
CA PHE A 76 12.78 14.10 -18.67
C PHE A 76 12.59 15.53 -19.18
N HIS A 77 12.61 16.54 -18.30
CA HIS A 77 12.55 17.94 -18.74
C HIS A 77 13.82 18.38 -19.46
N ALA A 78 15.01 17.94 -19.00
CA ALA A 78 16.27 18.24 -19.66
C ALA A 78 16.43 17.54 -21.03
N THR A 79 15.71 16.45 -21.26
CA THR A 79 15.81 15.62 -22.47
C THR A 79 14.59 15.72 -23.40
N ASP A 80 13.56 16.49 -23.01
CA ASP A 80 12.27 16.61 -23.69
C ASP A 80 11.67 15.24 -24.11
N LEU A 81 11.80 14.25 -23.21
CA LEU A 81 11.27 12.91 -23.44
C LEU A 81 9.85 12.78 -22.89
N PRO A 82 8.94 12.07 -23.61
CA PRO A 82 7.64 11.73 -23.05
C PRO A 82 7.79 10.61 -22.00
N GLY A 83 6.84 10.52 -21.07
CA GLY A 83 6.73 9.36 -20.18
C GLY A 83 7.35 9.49 -18.80
N SER A 84 7.67 10.71 -18.35
CA SER A 84 8.11 10.95 -16.96
C SER A 84 7.15 10.32 -15.95
N VAL A 85 5.83 10.45 -16.20
CA VAL A 85 4.76 9.89 -15.36
C VAL A 85 4.74 8.35 -15.40
N ALA A 86 4.98 7.75 -16.56
CA ALA A 86 5.06 6.30 -16.70
C ALA A 86 6.27 5.72 -15.97
N ALA A 87 7.43 6.36 -16.11
CA ALA A 87 8.65 5.98 -15.39
C ALA A 87 8.45 6.11 -13.88
N GLU A 88 7.87 7.21 -13.42
CA GLU A 88 7.56 7.40 -12.01
C GLU A 88 6.56 6.36 -11.49
N ALA A 89 5.46 6.10 -12.20
CA ALA A 89 4.50 5.07 -11.81
C ALA A 89 5.16 3.69 -11.72
N ALA A 90 6.06 3.36 -12.64
CA ALA A 90 6.80 2.10 -12.62
C ALA A 90 7.73 2.01 -11.40
N LEU A 91 8.45 3.07 -11.05
CA LEU A 91 9.32 3.11 -9.87
C LEU A 91 8.51 3.02 -8.57
N ILE A 92 7.37 3.70 -8.49
CA ILE A 92 6.45 3.64 -7.35
C ILE A 92 5.86 2.24 -7.21
N ALA A 93 5.38 1.66 -8.30
CA ALA A 93 4.87 0.28 -8.34
C ALA A 93 5.94 -0.71 -7.90
N LEU A 94 7.16 -0.61 -8.44
CA LEU A 94 8.27 -1.47 -8.08
C LEU A 94 8.61 -1.34 -6.60
N PHE A 95 8.70 -0.12 -6.07
CA PHE A 95 8.96 0.12 -4.65
C PHE A 95 7.91 -0.57 -3.76
N PHE A 96 6.63 -0.43 -4.07
CA PHE A 96 5.55 -1.07 -3.31
C PHE A 96 5.55 -2.59 -3.45
N VAL A 97 5.77 -3.12 -4.65
CA VAL A 97 5.84 -4.57 -4.89
C VAL A 97 7.04 -5.19 -4.16
N LEU A 98 8.21 -4.55 -4.18
CA LEU A 98 9.39 -5.04 -3.45
C LEU A 98 9.16 -5.03 -1.94
N ARG A 99 8.56 -3.96 -1.41
CA ARG A 99 8.17 -3.89 0.01
C ARG A 99 7.16 -4.97 0.36
N TRP A 100 6.16 -5.18 -0.48
CA TRP A 100 5.17 -6.24 -0.29
C TRP A 100 5.81 -7.63 -0.31
N ARG A 101 6.66 -7.94 -1.29
CA ARG A 101 7.40 -9.21 -1.39
C ARG A 101 8.20 -9.51 -0.12
N SER A 102 8.86 -8.50 0.45
CA SER A 102 9.62 -8.67 1.70
C SER A 102 8.75 -9.13 2.87
N VAL A 103 7.51 -8.63 2.95
CA VAL A 103 6.53 -9.02 3.97
C VAL A 103 5.92 -10.38 3.62
N GLN A 104 5.64 -10.62 2.34
CA GLN A 104 5.03 -11.84 1.86
C GLN A 104 5.89 -13.08 2.15
N ASN A 105 7.22 -12.97 2.04
CA ASN A 105 8.14 -14.05 2.42
C ASN A 105 7.99 -14.41 3.91
N ARG A 106 7.81 -13.41 4.79
CA ARG A 106 7.58 -13.63 6.23
C ARG A 106 6.19 -14.19 6.50
N GLU A 107 5.19 -13.78 5.74
CA GLU A 107 3.85 -14.37 5.83
C GLU A 107 3.83 -15.83 5.41
N GLN A 108 4.52 -16.20 4.33
CA GLN A 108 4.62 -17.59 3.89
C GLN A 108 5.29 -18.48 4.94
N LEU A 109 6.30 -17.96 5.65
CA LEU A 109 6.90 -18.68 6.78
C LEU A 109 5.90 -18.82 7.94
N ALA A 110 5.14 -17.78 8.26
CA ALA A 110 4.09 -17.85 9.27
C ALA A 110 2.95 -18.81 8.88
N GLU A 111 2.55 -18.85 7.61
CA GLU A 111 1.57 -19.82 7.08
C GLU A 111 2.05 -21.26 7.25
N ARG A 112 3.34 -21.53 6.97
CA ARG A 112 3.91 -22.87 7.16
C ARG A 112 3.94 -23.31 8.63
N LEU A 113 4.11 -22.37 9.56
CA LEU A 113 4.17 -22.65 10.99
C LEU A 113 2.79 -22.79 11.63
N ALA A 114 1.80 -22.00 11.20
CA ALA A 114 0.44 -22.05 11.72
C ALA A 114 -0.39 -23.23 11.18
N GLY A 115 0.07 -23.85 10.09
CA GLY A 115 -0.69 -24.84 9.33
C GLY A 115 -1.60 -24.20 8.26
N THR A 116 -2.02 -25.01 7.28
CA THR A 116 -2.84 -24.54 6.16
C THR A 116 -4.29 -24.33 6.59
N GLY A 117 -4.61 -23.11 7.03
CA GLY A 117 -5.99 -22.67 7.22
C GLY A 117 -6.74 -22.53 5.89
N ALA A 118 -8.07 -22.71 5.91
CA ALA A 118 -8.89 -22.45 4.73
C ALA A 118 -8.90 -20.95 4.37
N PRO A 119 -8.89 -20.59 3.08
CA PRO A 119 -9.09 -19.21 2.67
C PRO A 119 -10.48 -18.72 3.06
N LEU A 120 -10.59 -17.46 3.41
CA LEU A 120 -11.88 -16.85 3.73
C LEU A 120 -12.74 -16.70 2.48
N PRO A 121 -14.07 -16.77 2.60
CA PRO A 121 -14.96 -16.36 1.54
C PRO A 121 -14.66 -14.91 1.12
N PHE A 122 -14.63 -14.65 -0.19
CA PHE A 122 -14.27 -13.35 -0.76
C PHE A 122 -15.04 -12.19 -0.13
N ARG A 123 -16.34 -12.36 0.12
CA ARG A 123 -17.20 -11.34 0.75
C ARG A 123 -16.73 -10.94 2.16
N VAL A 124 -16.24 -11.90 2.94
CA VAL A 124 -15.71 -11.65 4.29
C VAL A 124 -14.37 -10.95 4.21
N ALA A 125 -13.49 -11.40 3.30
CA ALA A 125 -12.20 -10.76 3.08
C ALA A 125 -12.33 -9.30 2.58
N ALA A 126 -13.25 -9.05 1.64
CA ALA A 126 -13.55 -7.70 1.14
C ALA A 126 -14.09 -6.78 2.25
N LYS A 127 -14.95 -7.31 3.14
CA LYS A 127 -15.44 -6.56 4.31
C LYS A 127 -14.33 -6.18 5.29
N ARG A 128 -13.28 -6.99 5.40
CA ARG A 128 -12.09 -6.71 6.25
C ARG A 128 -11.19 -5.62 5.66
N VAL A 129 -10.95 -5.65 4.35
CA VAL A 129 -10.24 -4.56 3.64
C VAL A 129 -10.98 -3.23 3.79
N GLY A 130 -12.31 -3.29 3.79
CA GLY A 130 -13.17 -2.15 4.02
C GLY A 130 -13.64 -1.51 2.71
N TRP A 131 -14.93 -1.16 2.67
CA TRP A 131 -15.57 -0.62 1.48
C TRP A 131 -14.92 0.67 0.99
N TRP A 132 -14.46 1.53 1.90
CA TRP A 132 -13.78 2.78 1.56
C TRP A 132 -12.53 2.59 0.71
N TYR A 133 -11.70 1.59 1.02
CA TYR A 133 -10.51 1.29 0.21
C TYR A 133 -10.89 0.78 -1.18
N LEU A 134 -11.89 -0.11 -1.25
CA LEU A 134 -12.35 -0.68 -2.52
C LEU A 134 -12.95 0.40 -3.43
N VAL A 135 -13.78 1.28 -2.88
CA VAL A 135 -14.34 2.43 -3.60
C VAL A 135 -13.23 3.39 -4.03
N SER A 136 -12.28 3.71 -3.14
CA SER A 136 -11.13 4.55 -3.50
C SER A 136 -10.32 3.96 -4.65
N THR A 137 -10.10 2.64 -4.63
CA THR A 137 -9.39 1.89 -5.68
C THR A 137 -10.15 1.94 -7.00
N ALA A 138 -11.47 1.67 -6.96
CA ALA A 138 -12.33 1.73 -8.14
C ALA A 138 -12.37 3.14 -8.73
N VAL A 139 -12.58 4.16 -7.90
CA VAL A 139 -12.58 5.56 -8.33
C VAL A 139 -11.23 5.93 -8.95
N THR A 140 -10.11 5.58 -8.31
CA THR A 140 -8.78 5.90 -8.83
C THR A 140 -8.54 5.30 -10.22
N PHE A 141 -8.79 4.01 -10.41
CA PHE A 141 -8.44 3.37 -11.68
C PHE A 141 -9.50 3.58 -12.77
N LEU A 142 -10.79 3.49 -12.43
CA LEU A 142 -11.87 3.73 -13.40
C LEU A 142 -12.02 5.21 -13.73
N GLY A 143 -11.92 6.09 -12.73
CA GLY A 143 -11.95 7.53 -12.92
C GLY A 143 -10.73 8.02 -13.69
N GLY A 144 -9.53 7.52 -13.35
CA GLY A 144 -8.33 7.78 -14.13
C GLY A 144 -8.44 7.32 -15.58
N ALA A 145 -8.92 6.09 -15.81
CA ALA A 145 -9.13 5.58 -17.17
C ALA A 145 -10.16 6.40 -17.96
N ALA A 146 -11.25 6.83 -17.31
CA ALA A 146 -12.24 7.71 -17.92
C ALA A 146 -11.66 9.09 -18.26
N LEU A 147 -10.79 9.66 -17.41
CA LEU A 147 -10.08 10.89 -17.71
C LEU A 147 -9.13 10.71 -18.90
N CYS A 148 -8.34 9.63 -18.95
CA CYS A 148 -7.47 9.31 -20.10
C CYS A 148 -8.26 9.10 -21.40
N ALA A 149 -9.44 8.48 -21.32
CA ALA A 149 -10.32 8.32 -22.48
C ALA A 149 -10.92 9.65 -22.92
N ALA A 150 -11.37 10.49 -21.97
CA ALA A 150 -11.88 11.82 -22.27
C ALA A 150 -10.80 12.69 -22.93
N THR A 151 -9.55 12.66 -22.43
CA THR A 151 -8.44 13.38 -23.05
C THR A 151 -8.20 12.95 -24.47
N PHE A 152 -8.13 11.63 -24.70
CA PHE A 152 -7.94 11.07 -26.02
C PHE A 152 -9.03 11.50 -27.02
N LEU A 153 -10.29 11.54 -26.57
CA LEU A 153 -11.44 11.90 -27.43
C LEU A 153 -11.56 13.41 -27.69
N THR A 154 -11.07 14.23 -26.76
CA THR A 154 -11.12 15.70 -26.89
C THR A 154 -9.90 16.31 -27.59
N GLU A 155 -8.96 15.49 -28.06
CA GLU A 155 -7.77 15.93 -28.79
C GLU A 155 -8.07 16.22 -30.26
N PRO A 156 -8.11 17.53 -30.63
CA PRO A 156 -7.26 17.98 -31.74
C PRO A 156 -6.53 19.33 -31.54
N GLN A 157 -6.41 19.88 -30.32
CA GLN A 157 -6.03 21.30 -30.15
C GLN A 157 -4.76 21.62 -29.35
N PHE A 158 -4.02 20.64 -28.82
CA PHE A 158 -2.86 20.93 -27.96
C PHE A 158 -1.56 21.07 -28.75
N THR A 159 -1.25 22.35 -29.01
CA THR A 159 0.06 23.03 -29.10
C THR A 159 1.31 22.20 -29.40
N TRP A 160 2.04 22.66 -30.41
CA TRP A 160 3.32 22.21 -30.96
C TRP A 160 4.51 22.34 -29.98
N LYS A 161 4.30 22.14 -28.68
CA LYS A 161 5.29 22.37 -27.62
C LYS A 161 6.29 21.22 -27.49
N HIS A 162 5.88 20.02 -27.87
CA HIS A 162 6.70 18.81 -27.84
C HIS A 162 6.82 18.19 -29.23
N TRP A 163 7.95 17.55 -29.51
CA TRP A 163 8.22 16.90 -30.80
C TRP A 163 7.43 15.59 -30.99
N TYR A 164 6.83 15.05 -29.92
CA TYR A 164 6.06 13.81 -29.93
C TYR A 164 4.54 14.07 -30.01
N PRO A 165 3.76 13.17 -30.62
CA PRO A 165 2.30 13.30 -30.68
C PRO A 165 1.64 13.20 -29.29
N PRO A 166 0.56 13.95 -29.00
CA PRO A 166 -0.18 13.88 -27.74
C PRO A 166 -0.67 12.47 -27.37
N VAL A 167 -1.04 11.67 -28.38
CA VAL A 167 -1.44 10.27 -28.24
C VAL A 167 -0.38 9.42 -27.50
N VAL A 168 0.91 9.70 -27.73
CA VAL A 168 1.99 8.99 -27.04
C VAL A 168 1.96 9.29 -25.55
N GLU A 169 1.72 10.54 -25.18
CA GLU A 169 1.65 10.97 -23.79
C GLU A 169 0.41 10.41 -23.08
N VAL A 170 -0.77 10.47 -23.71
CA VAL A 170 -2.00 9.87 -23.17
C VAL A 170 -1.82 8.34 -23.03
N GLY A 171 -1.18 7.70 -24.00
CA GLY A 171 -0.85 6.27 -23.93
C GLY A 171 0.07 5.94 -22.75
N LEU A 172 1.09 6.77 -22.48
CA LEU A 172 2.01 6.60 -21.35
C LEU A 172 1.33 6.83 -20.00
N HIS A 173 0.40 7.79 -19.89
CA HIS A 173 -0.42 7.97 -18.67
C HIS A 173 -1.36 6.79 -18.44
N THR A 174 -1.97 6.27 -19.52
CA THR A 174 -2.81 5.07 -19.46
C THR A 174 -2.00 3.85 -19.01
N PHE A 175 -0.78 3.71 -19.53
CA PHE A 175 0.16 2.66 -19.11
C PHE A 175 0.57 2.81 -17.63
N ALA A 176 0.85 4.04 -17.18
CA ALA A 176 1.14 4.35 -15.79
C ALA A 176 0.01 3.90 -14.84
N LEU A 177 -1.23 4.21 -15.21
CA LEU A 177 -2.43 3.77 -14.51
C LEU A 177 -2.57 2.24 -14.49
N ALA A 178 -2.34 1.57 -15.62
CA ALA A 178 -2.40 0.13 -15.72
C ALA A 178 -1.35 -0.56 -14.83
N LEU A 179 -0.12 -0.02 -14.78
CA LEU A 179 0.92 -0.50 -13.86
C LEU A 179 0.51 -0.33 -12.40
N GLY A 180 -0.06 0.83 -12.04
CA GLY A 180 -0.57 1.07 -10.68
C GLY A 180 -1.72 0.14 -10.30
N ALA A 181 -2.63 -0.14 -11.25
CA ALA A 181 -3.72 -1.07 -11.08
C ALA A 181 -3.21 -2.50 -10.89
N GLY A 182 -2.23 -2.93 -11.70
CA GLY A 182 -1.57 -4.22 -11.59
C GLY A 182 -0.87 -4.40 -10.24
N ALA A 183 -0.07 -3.43 -9.82
CA ALA A 183 0.61 -3.45 -8.52
C ALA A 183 -0.39 -3.51 -7.35
N THR A 184 -1.47 -2.72 -7.43
CA THR A 184 -2.54 -2.73 -6.42
C THR A 184 -3.28 -4.06 -6.40
N ALA A 185 -3.58 -4.64 -7.56
CA ALA A 185 -4.24 -5.94 -7.70
C ALA A 185 -3.38 -7.09 -7.16
N LEU A 186 -2.05 -7.04 -7.32
CA LEU A 186 -1.14 -8.03 -6.74
C LEU A 186 -1.22 -8.04 -5.20
N VAL A 187 -1.21 -6.87 -4.57
CA VAL A 187 -1.33 -6.75 -3.10
C VAL A 187 -2.73 -7.16 -2.66
N LEU A 188 -3.77 -6.58 -3.26
CA LEU A 188 -5.16 -6.81 -2.88
C LEU A 188 -5.58 -8.26 -3.11
N GLY A 189 -5.19 -8.85 -4.24
CA GLY A 189 -5.47 -10.25 -4.56
C GLY A 189 -4.89 -11.21 -3.54
N ARG A 190 -3.69 -10.92 -3.02
CA ARG A 190 -3.10 -11.73 -1.94
C ARG A 190 -3.81 -11.51 -0.60
N VAL A 191 -4.09 -10.27 -0.21
CA VAL A 191 -4.81 -9.95 1.03
C VAL A 191 -6.20 -10.61 1.06
N LEU A 192 -6.90 -10.64 -0.08
CA LEU A 192 -8.23 -11.22 -0.20
C LEU A 192 -8.24 -12.75 -0.23
N ARG A 193 -7.16 -13.39 -0.70
CA ARG A 193 -7.07 -14.85 -0.85
C ARG A 193 -6.23 -15.53 0.25
N ALA A 194 -5.52 -14.78 1.09
CA ALA A 194 -4.65 -15.35 2.10
C ALA A 194 -5.46 -16.16 3.15
N PRO A 195 -4.99 -17.35 3.56
CA PRO A 195 -5.59 -18.13 4.63
C PRO A 195 -5.48 -17.41 5.98
N VAL A 196 -6.39 -17.67 6.91
CA VAL A 196 -6.31 -17.09 8.27
C VAL A 196 -5.10 -17.69 8.99
N ILE A 197 -4.19 -16.84 9.45
CA ILE A 197 -2.97 -17.25 10.18
C ILE A 197 -3.14 -16.81 11.63
N ALA A 198 -3.68 -17.70 12.47
CA ALA A 198 -3.95 -17.45 13.87
C ALA A 198 -3.84 -18.74 14.70
N GLU A 199 -3.14 -18.66 15.84
CA GLU A 199 -3.09 -19.73 16.86
C GLU A 199 -4.29 -19.65 17.82
N ASP A 200 -4.74 -18.43 18.12
CA ASP A 200 -5.79 -18.11 19.09
C ASP A 200 -6.68 -16.95 18.59
N GLU A 201 -7.77 -16.68 19.30
CA GLU A 201 -8.71 -15.60 18.96
C GLU A 201 -8.02 -14.22 18.89
N THR A 202 -7.01 -13.98 19.73
CA THR A 202 -6.24 -12.73 19.75
C THR A 202 -5.37 -12.59 18.52
N SER A 203 -4.66 -13.65 18.10
CA SER A 203 -3.92 -13.68 16.83
C SER A 203 -4.84 -13.51 15.63
N GLN A 204 -6.06 -14.06 15.68
CA GLN A 204 -7.06 -13.85 14.62
C GLN A 204 -7.46 -12.38 14.51
N ARG A 205 -7.65 -11.69 15.63
CA ARG A 205 -7.96 -10.25 15.63
C ARG A 205 -6.81 -9.41 15.11
N VAL A 206 -5.56 -9.81 15.39
CA VAL A 206 -4.38 -9.17 14.79
C VAL A 206 -4.29 -9.45 13.29
N ASP A 207 -4.60 -10.66 12.83
CA ASP A 207 -4.69 -10.98 11.39
C ASP A 207 -5.68 -10.07 10.68
N ASP A 208 -6.88 -9.91 11.24
CA ASP A 208 -7.94 -9.06 10.69
C ASP A 208 -7.50 -7.61 10.58
N LEU A 209 -6.81 -7.11 11.61
CA LEU A 209 -6.26 -5.76 11.63
C LEU A 209 -5.18 -5.59 10.56
N LEU A 210 -4.22 -6.52 10.48
CA LEU A 210 -3.12 -6.45 9.51
C LEU A 210 -3.66 -6.46 8.07
N ARG A 211 -4.65 -7.30 7.77
CA ARG A 211 -5.31 -7.32 6.45
C ARG A 211 -6.05 -6.03 6.11
N ALA A 212 -6.58 -5.33 7.11
CA ALA A 212 -7.21 -4.03 6.91
C ALA A 212 -6.17 -2.92 6.68
N GLU A 213 -5.00 -3.00 7.33
CA GLU A 213 -3.93 -2.00 7.21
C GLU A 213 -3.04 -2.18 5.96
N ASP A 214 -2.81 -3.42 5.53
CA ASP A 214 -1.85 -3.75 4.46
C ASP A 214 -2.17 -3.07 3.12
N PRO A 215 -3.42 -3.01 2.61
CA PRO A 215 -3.74 -2.32 1.37
C PRO A 215 -3.37 -0.83 1.42
N TYR A 216 -3.64 -0.15 2.54
CA TYR A 216 -3.26 1.26 2.70
C TYR A 216 -1.74 1.48 2.77
N ARG A 217 -0.99 0.47 3.21
CA ARG A 217 0.45 0.57 3.44
C ARG A 217 1.29 0.16 2.23
N PHE A 218 0.82 -0.83 1.48
CA PHE A 218 1.54 -1.45 0.38
C PHE A 218 0.91 -1.18 -0.98
N ALA A 219 -0.30 -0.62 -1.04
CA ALA A 219 -0.96 -0.23 -2.28
C ALA A 219 -1.79 1.05 -2.13
N PRO A 220 -1.19 2.20 -1.77
CA PRO A 220 -1.92 3.45 -1.67
C PRO A 220 -2.36 3.93 -3.06
N CYS A 221 -3.55 3.51 -3.50
CA CYS A 221 -4.05 3.75 -4.85
C CYS A 221 -4.10 5.25 -5.23
N ALA A 222 -4.42 6.12 -4.27
CA ALA A 222 -4.47 7.57 -4.49
C ALA A 222 -3.17 8.20 -5.03
N VAL A 223 -2.00 7.57 -4.82
CA VAL A 223 -0.74 8.03 -5.42
C VAL A 223 -0.83 7.97 -6.95
N TYR A 224 -1.47 6.93 -7.49
CA TYR A 224 -1.69 6.80 -8.93
C TYR A 224 -2.77 7.76 -9.44
N ALA A 225 -3.68 8.24 -8.59
CA ALA A 225 -4.64 9.28 -8.99
C ALA A 225 -3.92 10.60 -9.33
N VAL A 226 -2.85 10.95 -8.60
CA VAL A 226 -2.01 12.12 -8.90
C VAL A 226 -1.35 11.96 -10.27
N LEU A 227 -0.85 10.76 -10.58
CA LEU A 227 -0.23 10.44 -11.87
C LEU A 227 -1.24 10.32 -13.01
N ALA A 228 -2.50 10.06 -12.70
CA ALA A 228 -3.59 9.91 -13.66
C ALA A 228 -4.13 11.25 -14.16
N VAL A 229 -3.89 12.34 -13.42
CA VAL A 229 -4.27 13.68 -13.86
C VAL A 229 -3.37 14.03 -15.05
N PRO A 230 -3.92 14.05 -16.28
CA PRO A 230 -3.16 14.47 -17.45
C PRO A 230 -2.69 15.90 -17.24
N VAL A 231 -1.73 16.35 -18.05
CA VAL A 231 -1.01 17.65 -18.01
C VAL A 231 -1.90 18.91 -18.07
N PHE A 232 -3.21 18.83 -17.83
CA PHE A 232 -4.12 19.98 -17.69
C PHE A 232 -3.78 20.96 -16.55
N VAL A 233 -2.87 20.60 -15.64
CA VAL A 233 -2.53 21.42 -14.47
C VAL A 233 -1.14 22.08 -14.60
N VAL A 234 -0.31 21.66 -15.56
CA VAL A 234 1.12 22.06 -15.59
C VAL A 234 1.38 23.24 -16.52
N ASP A 235 0.52 23.50 -17.51
CA ASP A 235 0.46 24.80 -18.14
C ASP A 235 -0.44 25.70 -17.29
N TRP A 236 0.19 26.60 -16.53
CA TRP A 236 -0.33 27.57 -15.56
C TRP A 236 -1.45 28.51 -16.06
N ALA A 237 -2.02 28.23 -17.22
CA ALA A 237 -3.25 28.83 -17.70
C ALA A 237 -4.43 28.35 -16.83
N THR A 238 -5.44 29.21 -16.70
CA THR A 238 -6.69 28.89 -16.01
C THR A 238 -7.22 27.52 -16.46
N PRO A 239 -7.43 26.55 -15.55
CA PRO A 239 -7.85 25.22 -15.93
C PRO A 239 -9.18 25.29 -16.69
N GLY A 240 -9.21 24.71 -17.89
CA GLY A 240 -10.45 24.50 -18.61
C GLY A 240 -11.37 23.53 -17.86
N TRP A 241 -12.56 23.28 -18.41
CA TRP A 241 -13.55 22.37 -17.81
C TRP A 241 -12.97 20.98 -17.43
N LEU A 242 -12.16 20.38 -18.31
CA LEU A 242 -11.47 19.11 -18.05
C LEU A 242 -10.46 19.20 -16.89
N GLY A 243 -9.78 20.33 -16.74
CA GLY A 243 -8.85 20.57 -15.63
C GLY A 243 -9.56 20.65 -14.27
N TRP A 244 -10.75 21.29 -14.23
CA TRP A 244 -11.61 21.28 -13.03
C TRP A 244 -12.13 19.89 -12.70
N LEU A 245 -12.57 19.12 -13.69
CA LEU A 245 -13.00 17.73 -13.49
C LEU A 245 -11.85 16.85 -12.98
N ALA A 246 -10.65 16.99 -13.54
CA ALA A 246 -9.47 16.25 -13.08
C ALA A 246 -9.09 16.63 -11.64
N SER A 247 -9.19 17.90 -11.27
CA SER A 247 -8.97 18.38 -9.90
C SER A 247 -10.02 17.83 -8.93
N ALA A 248 -11.29 17.86 -9.30
CA ALA A 248 -12.37 17.29 -8.50
C ALA A 248 -12.18 15.78 -8.32
N TYR A 249 -11.83 15.06 -9.37
CA TYR A 249 -11.47 13.65 -9.32
C TYR A 249 -10.32 13.38 -8.33
N LEU A 250 -9.25 14.18 -8.39
CA LEU A 250 -8.11 14.03 -7.49
C LEU A 250 -8.50 14.22 -6.03
N VAL A 251 -9.27 15.28 -5.75
CA VAL A 251 -9.79 15.57 -4.40
C VAL A 251 -10.64 14.41 -3.89
N VAL A 252 -11.53 13.86 -4.73
CA VAL A 252 -12.37 12.72 -4.37
C VAL A 252 -11.54 11.47 -4.12
N ALA A 253 -10.58 11.12 -4.99
CA ALA A 253 -9.74 9.94 -4.83
C ALA A 253 -8.88 10.01 -3.56
N ILE A 254 -8.22 11.14 -3.31
CA ILE A 254 -7.41 11.37 -2.10
C ILE A 254 -8.32 11.38 -0.86
N GLY A 255 -9.45 12.07 -0.93
CA GLY A 255 -10.42 12.18 0.16
C GLY A 255 -10.98 10.82 0.59
N LEU A 256 -11.35 9.96 -0.37
CA LEU A 256 -11.82 8.60 -0.09
C LEU A 256 -10.73 7.74 0.55
N GLN A 257 -9.51 7.76 0.00
CA GLN A 257 -8.38 6.99 0.55
C GLN A 257 -8.06 7.44 1.97
N LEU A 258 -7.97 8.75 2.20
CA LEU A 258 -7.65 9.34 3.50
C LEU A 258 -8.75 9.06 4.52
N THR A 259 -10.02 9.21 4.12
CA THR A 259 -11.17 8.91 4.98
C THR A 259 -11.18 7.44 5.38
N GLY A 260 -10.99 6.53 4.41
CA GLY A 260 -10.88 5.10 4.68
C GLY A 260 -9.73 4.78 5.63
N TRP A 261 -8.55 5.38 5.40
CA TRP A 261 -7.40 5.22 6.28
C TRP A 261 -7.66 5.72 7.71
N LEU A 262 -8.26 6.90 7.86
CA LEU A 262 -8.60 7.47 9.17
C LEU A 262 -9.64 6.63 9.91
N ILE A 263 -10.68 6.14 9.22
CA ILE A 263 -11.70 5.28 9.82
C ILE A 263 -11.08 3.96 10.28
N THR A 264 -10.28 3.31 9.42
CA THR A 264 -9.56 2.07 9.76
C THR A 264 -8.63 2.29 10.94
N ARG A 265 -7.83 3.37 10.93
CA ARG A 265 -6.92 3.71 12.01
C ARG A 265 -7.65 4.00 13.33
N ARG A 266 -8.82 4.63 13.29
CA ARG A 266 -9.65 4.86 14.48
C ARG A 266 -10.23 3.55 15.01
N ARG A 267 -10.77 2.70 14.14
CA ARG A 267 -11.37 1.41 14.49
C ARG A 267 -10.36 0.46 15.13
N TYR A 268 -9.13 0.44 14.64
CA TYR A 268 -8.08 -0.48 15.08
C TYR A 268 -7.00 0.21 15.94
N ARG A 269 -7.33 1.35 16.56
CA ARG A 269 -6.40 2.09 17.42
C ARG A 269 -6.00 1.30 18.66
N ARG A 270 -6.93 0.51 19.21
CA ARG A 270 -6.72 -0.30 20.41
C ARG A 270 -6.93 -1.76 20.07
N LEU A 271 -6.07 -2.61 20.62
CA LEU A 271 -6.31 -4.04 20.60
C LEU A 271 -7.32 -4.40 21.70
N PRO A 272 -8.22 -5.37 21.45
CA PRO A 272 -9.09 -5.87 22.49
C PRO A 272 -8.27 -6.57 23.58
N PRO A 273 -8.79 -6.68 24.82
CA PRO A 273 -8.11 -7.43 25.86
C PRO A 273 -7.93 -8.89 25.44
N GLY A 274 -6.78 -9.47 25.78
CA GLY A 274 -6.46 -10.86 25.49
C GLY A 274 -4.98 -11.19 25.66
N TYR A 275 -4.66 -12.48 25.57
CA TYR A 275 -3.30 -12.97 25.64
C TYR A 275 -2.60 -12.80 24.29
N TYR A 276 -1.54 -12.00 24.26
CA TYR A 276 -0.73 -11.71 23.06
C TYR A 276 0.69 -12.26 23.17
N GLY A 277 0.97 -13.01 24.25
CA GLY A 277 2.28 -13.46 24.67
C GLY A 277 2.45 -13.35 26.19
N ARG A 278 3.60 -13.80 26.69
CA ARG A 278 3.95 -13.76 28.13
C ARG A 278 4.48 -12.40 28.55
#